data_AF-A0A6C0FBH9-F1
#
_entry.id   AF-A0A6C0FBH9-F1
#
_cell.length_a   1.000
_cell.length_b   1.000
_cell.length_c   1.000
_cell.angle_alpha   90.00
_cell.angle_beta   90.00
_cell.angle_gamma   90.00
#
_symmetry.space_group_name_H-M   'P 1'
#
loop_
_entity.id
_entity.type
_entity.pdbx_description
1 polymer ?
#
loop_
_entity_poly.entity_id
_entity_poly.type
_entity_poly.pdbx_seq_one_letter_code
_entity_poly.pdbx_strand_id
1 'polypeptide(L)'
;MEAQYTWLSLGQSGKDKLPESIVEITGALISDPAVFKAEIEDKIWPDITLCIQGELKSSGEGKPASNFRYEKDLALNSNVITNLTYLFDWHNKMNDSKPIFITSIPRSMRDYSWFIKEDGTMIRKDQKWRRRKEDPRDPVSHHGFPGGEDALDKEDDVFMRFLSANCIEKEQMVKIRECCKGAKYHTYLADMLAFLYQLKCNEKEFSTTFSPEYRVPQVDNDGTKDQLYFNRSMGSSGHVFMCPKWESVSGIYQDLYEAVSLEENDTKAKIRKHLKENDIQRWTDFSANDTDDAFTILMMIHAFNGLVDERNEHGCAEGVYYYPNEEDKVVLDKLHESLEDWRSQL
;
A
#
# COMPACT_ATOMS: atom_id res chain seq x y z
N MET A 1 -14.69 -9.16 -13.67
CA MET A 1 -14.18 -10.41 -13.07
C MET A 1 -14.34 -10.31 -11.56
N GLU A 2 -14.55 -11.43 -10.88
CA GLU A 2 -14.57 -11.45 -9.41
C GLU A 2 -13.16 -11.22 -8.87
N ALA A 3 -13.05 -10.58 -7.71
CA ALA A 3 -11.76 -10.36 -7.06
C ALA A 3 -11.17 -11.72 -6.64
N GLN A 4 -9.89 -11.93 -6.88
CA GLN A 4 -9.17 -13.14 -6.49
C GLN A 4 -8.31 -12.80 -5.29
N TYR A 5 -8.57 -13.48 -4.18
CA TYR A 5 -7.82 -13.29 -2.95
C TYR A 5 -6.72 -14.33 -2.88
N THR A 6 -5.46 -13.90 -2.74
CA THR A 6 -4.30 -14.78 -2.78
C THR A 6 -3.13 -14.24 -1.96
N TRP A 7 -2.18 -15.14 -1.69
CA TRP A 7 -0.88 -14.79 -1.15
C TRP A 7 0.11 -14.51 -2.28
N LEU A 8 0.77 -13.35 -2.24
CA LEU A 8 1.95 -13.04 -3.04
C LEU A 8 3.19 -13.16 -2.16
N SER A 9 4.22 -13.83 -2.68
CA SER A 9 5.55 -13.87 -2.05
C SER A 9 6.46 -12.89 -2.77
N LEU A 10 6.87 -11.84 -2.07
CA LEU A 10 7.75 -10.80 -2.60
C LEU A 10 9.10 -10.86 -1.90
N GLY A 11 10.15 -10.50 -2.64
CA GLY A 11 11.51 -10.49 -2.13
C GLY A 11 12.21 -11.86 -2.12
N GLN A 12 13.28 -11.96 -1.33
CA GLN A 12 14.19 -13.10 -1.37
C GLN A 12 14.01 -14.02 -0.15
N SER A 13 13.69 -15.27 -0.43
CA SER A 13 13.81 -16.41 0.50
C SER A 13 15.21 -17.03 0.36
N GLY A 14 16.25 -16.32 0.83
CA GLY A 14 17.67 -16.69 0.65
C GLY A 14 18.24 -17.61 1.74
N LYS A 15 19.20 -18.49 1.38
CA LYS A 15 19.72 -19.61 2.19
C LYS A 15 20.81 -19.27 3.22
N ASP A 16 21.43 -18.09 3.14
CA ASP A 16 22.66 -17.80 3.89
C ASP A 16 22.47 -16.88 5.11
N LYS A 17 21.34 -16.18 5.19
CA LYS A 17 20.78 -15.52 6.39
C LYS A 17 19.28 -15.71 6.35
N LEU A 18 18.66 -16.04 7.49
CA LEU A 18 17.20 -16.02 7.59
C LEU A 18 16.74 -14.58 7.30
N PRO A 19 16.00 -14.35 6.19
CA PRO A 19 15.51 -13.01 5.87
C PRO A 19 14.59 -12.53 6.99
N GLU A 20 14.55 -11.22 7.22
CA GLU A 20 13.49 -10.65 8.03
C GLU A 20 12.14 -10.99 7.38
N SER A 21 11.15 -11.32 8.19
CA SER A 21 9.90 -11.87 7.67
C SER A 21 8.77 -10.92 7.96
N ILE A 22 8.04 -10.57 6.90
CA ILE A 22 6.95 -9.61 6.94
C ILE A 22 5.69 -10.30 6.45
N VAL A 23 4.62 -10.19 7.23
CA VAL A 23 3.27 -10.53 6.76
C VAL A 23 2.52 -9.22 6.55
N GLU A 24 2.00 -9.01 5.34
CA GLU A 24 1.22 -7.83 4.98
C GLU A 24 -0.20 -8.22 4.61
N ILE A 25 -1.21 -7.57 5.21
CA ILE A 25 -2.62 -7.74 4.83
C ILE A 25 -3.11 -6.49 4.12
N THR A 26 -3.40 -6.62 2.81
CA THR A 26 -3.82 -5.53 1.93
C THR A 26 -5.21 -5.73 1.34
N GLY A 27 -5.74 -6.96 1.39
CA GLY A 27 -7.13 -7.28 1.08
C GLY A 27 -7.94 -7.77 2.29
N ALA A 28 -9.26 -7.86 2.13
CA ALA A 28 -10.14 -8.47 3.13
C ALA A 28 -9.88 -9.98 3.30
N LEU A 29 -9.82 -10.49 4.53
CA LEU A 29 -9.56 -11.90 4.84
C LEU A 29 -10.83 -12.78 4.68
N ILE A 30 -11.32 -12.94 3.45
CA ILE A 30 -12.61 -13.60 3.18
C ILE A 30 -12.59 -15.14 3.26
N SER A 31 -11.40 -15.75 3.33
CA SER A 31 -11.21 -17.21 3.37
C SER A 31 -12.01 -17.87 4.49
N ASP A 32 -12.38 -19.13 4.29
CA ASP A 32 -12.95 -19.94 5.37
C ASP A 32 -12.03 -19.91 6.61
N PRO A 33 -12.57 -19.72 7.83
CA PRO A 33 -11.73 -19.55 9.02
C PRO A 33 -10.82 -20.72 9.35
N ALA A 34 -11.21 -21.96 9.03
CA ALA A 34 -10.36 -23.12 9.28
C ALA A 34 -9.18 -23.15 8.28
N VAL A 35 -9.43 -22.78 7.03
CA VAL A 35 -8.41 -22.66 5.99
C VAL A 35 -7.44 -21.52 6.33
N PHE A 36 -7.96 -20.32 6.61
CA PHE A 36 -7.13 -19.17 6.97
C PHE A 36 -6.26 -19.45 8.18
N LYS A 37 -6.82 -20.10 9.21
CA LYS A 37 -6.07 -20.50 10.40
C LYS A 37 -4.89 -21.40 10.05
N ALA A 38 -5.09 -22.42 9.22
CA ALA A 38 -4.01 -23.32 8.82
C ALA A 38 -2.90 -22.58 8.03
N GLU A 39 -3.28 -21.64 7.16
CA GLU A 39 -2.33 -20.83 6.39
C GLU A 39 -1.54 -19.85 7.26
N ILE A 40 -2.21 -19.14 8.18
CA ILE A 40 -1.57 -18.08 8.96
C ILE A 40 -0.65 -18.62 10.06
N GLU A 41 -0.94 -19.84 10.56
CA GLU A 41 -0.07 -20.51 11.53
C GLU A 41 1.31 -20.86 10.93
N ASP A 42 1.39 -21.12 9.62
CA ASP A 42 2.65 -21.32 8.90
C ASP A 42 3.36 -20.00 8.59
N LYS A 43 2.61 -18.89 8.48
CA LYS A 43 3.13 -17.57 8.10
C LYS A 43 3.51 -16.68 9.26
N ILE A 44 3.00 -16.91 10.48
CA ILE A 44 3.29 -16.10 11.67
C ILE A 44 4.07 -16.95 12.68
N TRP A 45 5.37 -16.66 12.79
CA TRP A 45 6.30 -17.24 13.76
C TRP A 45 6.97 -16.12 14.58
N PRO A 46 7.84 -16.44 15.57
CA PRO A 46 8.50 -15.42 16.37
C PRO A 46 9.37 -14.44 15.53
N ASP A 47 9.44 -13.20 16.00
CA ASP A 47 10.14 -12.05 15.40
C ASP A 47 9.60 -11.51 14.07
N ILE A 48 8.39 -11.90 13.66
CA ILE A 48 7.77 -11.40 12.44
C ILE A 48 7.29 -9.96 12.57
N THR A 49 7.29 -9.20 11.46
CA THR A 49 6.65 -7.88 11.41
C THR A 49 5.30 -8.00 10.71
N LEU A 50 4.21 -7.70 11.43
CA LEU A 50 2.86 -7.69 10.86
C LEU A 50 2.48 -6.27 10.42
N CYS A 51 2.21 -6.12 9.12
CA CYS A 51 1.73 -4.88 8.50
C CYS A 51 0.28 -5.05 8.07
N ILE A 52 -0.56 -4.07 8.38
CA ILE A 52 -1.99 -4.09 8.02
C ILE A 52 -2.34 -2.79 7.31
N GLN A 53 -2.99 -2.91 6.17
CA GLN A 53 -3.63 -1.77 5.53
C GLN A 53 -5.07 -1.65 6.00
N GLY A 54 -5.38 -0.57 6.72
CA GLY A 54 -6.73 -0.24 7.14
C GLY A 54 -6.73 0.79 8.26
N GLU A 55 -7.54 1.83 8.10
CA GLU A 55 -7.72 2.86 9.12
C GLU A 55 -8.41 2.27 10.37
N LEU A 56 -7.80 2.48 11.54
CA LEU A 56 -8.28 2.00 12.84
C LEU A 56 -9.41 2.88 13.36
N LYS A 57 -10.62 2.66 12.84
CA LYS A 57 -11.81 3.40 13.26
C LYS A 57 -12.38 2.87 14.56
N SER A 58 -12.77 3.79 15.43
CA SER A 58 -13.53 3.55 16.65
C SER A 58 -15.02 3.46 16.32
N SER A 59 -15.80 2.83 17.20
CA SER A 59 -17.25 2.77 17.08
C SER A 59 -17.84 4.18 16.98
N GLY A 60 -18.65 4.42 15.95
CA GLY A 60 -19.25 5.73 15.67
C GLY A 60 -18.47 6.62 14.69
N GLU A 61 -17.24 6.28 14.29
CA GLU A 61 -16.43 7.03 13.30
C GLU A 61 -16.77 6.68 11.83
N GLY A 62 -18.00 6.22 11.62
CA GLY A 62 -18.50 5.69 10.35
C GLY A 62 -17.99 4.28 10.06
N LYS A 63 -18.22 3.80 8.83
CA LYS A 63 -17.88 2.41 8.46
C LYS A 63 -16.36 2.16 8.56
N PRO A 64 -15.90 0.94 8.97
CA PRO A 64 -14.48 0.52 9.03
C PRO A 64 -13.67 0.69 7.72
N ALA A 65 -12.42 0.22 7.66
CA ALA A 65 -11.74 0.09 6.36
C ALA A 65 -12.36 -1.06 5.53
N SER A 66 -12.23 -1.03 4.20
CA SER A 66 -12.67 -2.13 3.33
C SER A 66 -11.93 -3.43 3.61
N ASN A 67 -10.70 -3.38 4.10
CA ASN A 67 -9.93 -4.58 4.43
C ASN A 67 -10.42 -5.23 5.74
N PHE A 68 -11.22 -4.51 6.52
CA PHE A 68 -11.81 -4.97 7.78
C PHE A 68 -13.28 -5.36 7.65
N ARG A 69 -13.83 -5.39 6.42
CA ARG A 69 -15.21 -5.81 6.16
C ARG A 69 -15.41 -6.35 4.75
N TYR A 70 -16.51 -7.06 4.53
CA TYR A 70 -16.92 -7.41 3.17
C TYR A 70 -18.38 -6.99 2.93
N GLU A 71 -18.61 -5.93 2.14
CA GLU A 71 -19.97 -5.38 2.03
C GLU A 71 -20.93 -6.23 1.18
N LYS A 72 -20.39 -7.04 0.26
CA LYS A 72 -21.17 -7.72 -0.77
C LYS A 72 -21.83 -9.01 -0.26
N ASP A 73 -21.28 -9.62 0.79
CA ASP A 73 -21.70 -10.91 1.31
C ASP A 73 -21.53 -10.96 2.84
N LEU A 74 -22.62 -11.30 3.55
CA LEU A 74 -22.64 -11.34 5.02
C LEU A 74 -21.83 -12.51 5.60
N ALA A 75 -21.82 -13.66 4.95
CA ALA A 75 -21.05 -14.81 5.41
C ALA A 75 -19.55 -14.56 5.23
N LEU A 76 -19.14 -14.01 4.09
CA LEU A 76 -17.74 -13.61 3.89
C LEU A 76 -17.34 -12.46 4.83
N ASN A 77 -18.25 -11.55 5.18
CA ASN A 77 -17.98 -10.52 6.19
C ASN A 77 -17.72 -11.13 7.57
N SER A 78 -18.49 -12.15 7.98
CA SER A 78 -18.23 -12.88 9.22
C SER A 78 -16.85 -13.56 9.20
N ASN A 79 -16.45 -14.15 8.07
CA ASN A 79 -15.10 -14.70 7.90
C ASN A 79 -14.01 -13.64 8.14
N VAL A 80 -14.15 -12.45 7.53
CA VAL A 80 -13.19 -11.35 7.70
C VAL A 80 -12.99 -11.01 9.18
N ILE A 81 -14.08 -10.89 9.94
CA ILE A 81 -14.03 -10.55 11.36
C ILE A 81 -13.36 -11.65 12.18
N THR A 82 -13.73 -12.90 11.96
CA THR A 82 -13.13 -14.06 12.64
C THR A 82 -11.64 -14.16 12.32
N ASN A 83 -11.25 -14.01 11.06
CA ASN A 83 -9.87 -14.14 10.61
C ASN A 83 -8.98 -13.01 11.13
N LEU A 84 -9.45 -11.76 11.14
CA LEU A 84 -8.68 -10.63 11.69
C LEU A 84 -8.51 -10.76 13.21
N THR A 85 -9.56 -11.16 13.93
CA THR A 85 -9.46 -11.39 15.38
C THR A 85 -8.43 -12.48 15.67
N TYR A 86 -8.49 -13.60 14.94
CA TYR A 86 -7.53 -14.69 15.07
C TYR A 86 -6.10 -14.25 14.75
N LEU A 87 -5.90 -13.49 13.65
CA LEU A 87 -4.60 -12.97 13.24
C LEU A 87 -3.95 -12.12 14.35
N PHE A 88 -4.69 -11.20 14.96
CA PHE A 88 -4.15 -10.33 16.00
C PHE A 88 -3.80 -11.11 17.28
N ASP A 89 -4.66 -12.04 17.69
CA ASP A 89 -4.40 -12.91 18.84
C ASP A 89 -3.21 -13.83 18.61
N TRP A 90 -3.12 -14.44 17.42
CA TRP A 90 -2.03 -15.33 17.06
C TRP A 90 -0.70 -14.59 16.95
N HIS A 91 -0.68 -13.42 16.30
CA HIS A 91 0.51 -12.56 16.24
C HIS A 91 0.99 -12.16 17.64
N ASN A 92 0.07 -11.70 18.50
CA ASN A 92 0.38 -11.30 19.87
C ASN A 92 0.98 -12.48 20.67
N LYS A 93 0.41 -13.68 20.52
CA LYS A 93 0.88 -14.90 21.17
C LYS A 93 2.29 -15.32 20.70
N MET A 94 2.58 -15.21 19.41
CA MET A 94 3.85 -15.68 18.83
C MET A 94 4.99 -14.67 18.95
N ASN A 95 4.68 -13.38 19.11
CA ASN A 95 5.66 -12.30 19.05
C ASN A 95 5.73 -11.46 20.34
N ASP A 96 5.35 -12.02 21.50
CA ASP A 96 5.45 -11.38 22.83
C ASP A 96 4.92 -9.93 22.85
N SER A 97 3.72 -9.73 22.26
CA SER A 97 3.10 -8.40 22.12
C SER A 97 3.90 -7.36 21.34
N LYS A 98 4.78 -7.78 20.41
CA LYS A 98 5.37 -6.91 19.38
C LYS A 98 4.26 -6.10 18.69
N PRO A 99 4.50 -4.80 18.41
CA PRO A 99 3.48 -3.96 17.78
C PRO A 99 3.10 -4.41 16.38
N ILE A 100 1.87 -4.08 15.98
CA ILE A 100 1.33 -4.25 14.63
C ILE A 100 1.46 -2.92 13.90
N PHE A 101 2.02 -2.90 12.69
CA PHE A 101 2.17 -1.67 11.92
C PHE A 101 0.95 -1.43 11.04
N ILE A 102 0.38 -0.23 11.12
CA ILE A 102 -0.62 0.25 10.17
C ILE A 102 0.13 0.99 9.07
N THR A 103 0.03 0.51 7.83
CA THR A 103 0.75 1.09 6.69
C THR A 103 -0.17 1.95 5.80
N SER A 104 -1.48 1.96 6.07
CA SER A 104 -2.43 2.79 5.34
C SER A 104 -2.43 4.25 5.82
N ILE A 105 -2.39 5.20 4.88
CA ILE A 105 -2.67 6.61 5.18
C ILE A 105 -4.20 6.81 5.27
N PRO A 106 -4.73 7.27 6.43
CA PRO A 106 -6.14 7.64 6.57
C PRO A 106 -6.58 8.63 5.51
N ARG A 107 -7.84 8.56 5.06
CA ARG A 107 -8.31 9.43 3.95
C ARG A 107 -8.18 10.92 4.25
N SER A 108 -8.38 11.30 5.52
CA SER A 108 -8.20 12.68 6.01
C SER A 108 -6.76 13.18 5.89
N MET A 109 -5.79 12.27 5.89
CA MET A 109 -4.35 12.56 5.85
C MET A 109 -3.77 12.60 4.43
N ARG A 110 -4.43 12.02 3.42
CA ARG A 110 -3.87 11.87 2.07
C ARG A 110 -3.69 13.21 1.38
N ASP A 111 -2.48 13.57 0.98
CA ASP A 111 -2.25 14.83 0.24
C ASP A 111 -2.79 14.78 -1.19
N TYR A 112 -2.79 13.59 -1.82
CA TYR A 112 -3.18 13.44 -3.22
C TYR A 112 -4.17 12.29 -3.44
N SER A 113 -4.88 12.37 -4.56
CA SER A 113 -5.48 11.23 -5.24
C SER A 113 -5.25 11.40 -6.74
N TRP A 114 -5.50 10.36 -7.54
CA TRP A 114 -5.28 10.41 -8.97
C TRP A 114 -6.55 10.01 -9.71
N PHE A 115 -6.93 10.82 -10.69
CA PHE A 115 -8.05 10.59 -11.58
C PHE A 115 -7.55 10.20 -12.96
N ILE A 116 -8.04 9.09 -13.51
CA ILE A 116 -7.66 8.63 -14.85
C ILE A 116 -8.71 9.10 -15.86
N LYS A 117 -8.31 10.00 -16.77
CA LYS A 117 -9.14 10.53 -17.85
C LYS A 117 -9.49 9.46 -18.88
N GLU A 118 -10.52 9.69 -19.68
CA GLU A 118 -10.96 8.77 -20.74
C GLU A 118 -9.87 8.42 -21.76
N ASP A 119 -8.89 9.30 -21.93
CA ASP A 119 -7.73 9.08 -22.80
C ASP A 119 -6.55 8.38 -22.11
N GLY A 120 -6.71 7.92 -20.86
CA GLY A 120 -5.67 7.25 -20.07
C GLY A 120 -4.75 8.21 -19.29
N THR A 121 -4.88 9.53 -19.46
CA THR A 121 -4.03 10.50 -18.76
C THR A 121 -4.37 10.56 -17.28
N MET A 122 -3.34 10.51 -16.41
CA MET A 122 -3.50 10.66 -14.97
C MET A 122 -3.47 12.12 -14.52
N ILE A 123 -4.49 12.53 -13.79
CA ILE A 123 -4.60 13.84 -13.15
C ILE A 123 -4.42 13.68 -11.65
N ARG A 124 -3.35 14.23 -11.12
CA ARG A 124 -3.17 14.34 -9.67
C ARG A 124 -4.08 15.42 -9.12
N LYS A 125 -4.95 15.01 -8.20
CA LYS A 125 -5.87 15.85 -7.45
C LYS A 125 -5.24 16.26 -6.12
N ASP A 126 -5.13 17.56 -5.89
CA ASP A 126 -4.62 18.08 -4.60
C ASP A 126 -5.72 18.04 -3.54
N GLN A 127 -5.66 17.05 -2.65
CA GLN A 127 -6.65 16.86 -1.58
C GLN A 127 -6.37 17.81 -0.41
N LYS A 128 -5.11 18.17 -0.19
CA LYS A 128 -4.71 19.13 0.83
C LYS A 128 -5.28 20.52 0.54
N TRP A 129 -5.23 20.98 -0.71
CA TRP A 129 -5.86 22.21 -1.18
C TRP A 129 -7.35 22.20 -0.89
N ARG A 130 -8.05 21.13 -1.28
CA ARG A 130 -9.49 20.98 -1.09
C ARG A 130 -9.88 20.98 0.39
N ARG A 131 -9.11 20.31 1.25
CA ARG A 131 -9.38 20.27 2.70
C ARG A 131 -9.29 21.63 3.38
N ARG A 132 -8.65 22.64 2.79
CA ARG A 132 -8.63 23.99 3.36
C ARG A 132 -10.04 24.58 3.54
N LYS A 133 -11.04 24.09 2.79
CA LYS A 133 -12.46 24.48 3.00
C LYS A 133 -13.06 23.98 4.30
N GLU A 134 -12.46 22.96 4.90
CA GLU A 134 -12.90 22.37 6.15
C GLU A 134 -12.35 23.14 7.37
N ASP A 135 -11.32 23.97 7.19
CA ASP A 135 -10.81 24.86 8.25
C ASP A 135 -11.54 26.22 8.20
N PRO A 136 -12.44 26.51 9.18
CA PRO A 136 -13.16 27.77 9.24
C PRO A 136 -12.27 28.96 9.62
N ARG A 137 -10.95 28.78 9.74
CA ARG A 137 -9.98 29.86 9.95
C ARG A 137 -9.08 30.09 8.73
N ASP A 138 -9.21 29.28 7.69
CA ASP A 138 -8.37 29.40 6.50
C ASP A 138 -8.83 30.62 5.66
N PRO A 139 -7.97 31.65 5.50
CA PRO A 139 -8.37 32.89 4.83
C PRO A 139 -8.61 32.70 3.32
N VAL A 140 -8.09 31.62 2.72
CA VAL A 140 -8.21 31.36 1.28
C VAL A 140 -9.54 30.69 0.97
N SER A 141 -10.02 29.78 1.83
CA SER A 141 -11.32 29.14 1.62
C SER A 141 -12.50 30.11 1.82
N HIS A 142 -12.40 31.04 2.78
CA HIS A 142 -13.44 32.05 3.06
C HIS A 142 -13.75 32.98 1.90
N HIS A 143 -12.75 33.30 1.08
CA HIS A 143 -12.90 34.19 -0.06
C HIS A 143 -13.18 33.44 -1.37
N GLY A 144 -13.39 32.12 -1.29
CA GLY A 144 -13.42 31.22 -2.44
C GLY A 144 -12.01 30.90 -2.91
N PHE A 145 -11.78 29.63 -3.30
CA PHE A 145 -10.48 29.17 -3.77
C PHE A 145 -10.01 29.99 -4.99
N PRO A 146 -8.83 30.65 -4.92
CA PRO A 146 -8.22 31.28 -6.08
C PRO A 146 -8.03 30.25 -7.19
N GLY A 147 -8.72 30.42 -8.32
CA GLY A 147 -8.66 29.50 -9.46
C GLY A 147 -9.55 28.25 -9.35
N GLY A 148 -10.37 28.11 -8.29
CA GLY A 148 -11.28 26.97 -8.11
C GLY A 148 -10.74 25.85 -7.21
N GLU A 149 -11.60 24.85 -6.92
CA GLU A 149 -11.22 23.67 -6.12
C GLU A 149 -10.19 22.78 -6.80
N ASP A 150 -10.04 22.92 -8.12
CA ASP A 150 -9.13 22.19 -9.00
C ASP A 150 -7.88 23.00 -9.39
N ALA A 151 -7.68 24.19 -8.83
CA ALA A 151 -6.57 25.09 -9.16
C ALA A 151 -5.17 24.45 -9.04
N LEU A 152 -5.00 23.49 -8.14
CA LEU A 152 -3.74 22.77 -7.92
C LEU A 152 -3.73 21.35 -8.51
N ASP A 153 -4.78 20.96 -9.23
CA ASP A 153 -4.77 19.73 -10.01
C ASP A 153 -3.83 19.87 -11.19
N LYS A 154 -3.09 18.80 -11.49
CA LYS A 154 -2.19 18.79 -12.65
C LYS A 154 -2.10 17.41 -13.27
N GLU A 155 -1.76 17.37 -14.55
CA GLU A 155 -1.30 16.15 -15.20
C GLU A 155 -0.04 15.66 -14.49
N ASP A 156 0.00 14.36 -14.18
CA ASP A 156 1.10 13.76 -13.43
C ASP A 156 2.12 13.14 -14.39
N ASP A 157 2.88 14.01 -15.06
CA ASP A 157 3.87 13.62 -16.07
C ASP A 157 4.89 12.61 -15.56
N VAL A 158 5.22 12.67 -14.25
CA VAL A 158 6.18 11.72 -13.65
C VAL A 158 5.59 10.32 -13.64
N PHE A 159 4.34 10.17 -13.20
CA PHE A 159 3.63 8.89 -13.26
C PHE A 159 3.42 8.40 -14.68
N MET A 160 3.07 9.28 -15.62
CA MET A 160 2.90 8.88 -17.02
C MET A 160 4.21 8.36 -17.62
N ARG A 161 5.35 8.99 -17.33
CA ARG A 161 6.68 8.51 -17.77
C ARG A 161 7.07 7.19 -17.10
N PHE A 162 6.81 7.04 -15.82
CA PHE A 162 7.02 5.79 -15.07
C PHE A 162 6.25 4.62 -15.72
N LEU A 163 4.97 4.82 -16.01
CA LEU A 163 4.11 3.80 -16.59
C LEU A 163 4.58 3.43 -18.00
N SER A 164 4.88 4.42 -18.84
CA SER A 164 5.43 4.19 -20.19
C SER A 164 6.79 3.46 -20.15
N ALA A 165 7.69 3.83 -19.22
CA ALA A 165 8.95 3.12 -19.01
C ALA A 165 8.76 1.64 -18.62
N ASN A 166 7.58 1.29 -18.10
CA ASN A 166 7.18 -0.08 -17.76
C ASN A 166 6.21 -0.70 -18.79
N CYS A 167 6.21 -0.15 -20.01
CA CYS A 167 5.39 -0.60 -21.14
C CYS A 167 3.88 -0.53 -20.90
N ILE A 168 3.43 0.38 -20.03
CA ILE A 168 2.02 0.71 -19.84
C ILE A 168 1.73 1.99 -20.63
N GLU A 169 1.27 1.79 -21.85
CA GLU A 169 0.95 2.86 -22.79
C GLU A 169 -0.54 3.25 -22.71
N LYS A 170 -0.94 4.19 -23.57
CA LYS A 170 -2.28 4.78 -23.58
C LYS A 170 -3.39 3.73 -23.63
N GLU A 171 -3.26 2.72 -24.48
CA GLU A 171 -4.25 1.66 -24.65
C GLU A 171 -4.44 0.85 -23.37
N GLN A 172 -3.36 0.51 -22.67
CA GLN A 172 -3.42 -0.18 -21.38
C GLN A 172 -4.02 0.73 -20.30
N MET A 173 -3.65 2.01 -20.29
CA MET A 173 -4.21 2.98 -19.33
C MET A 173 -5.72 3.15 -19.45
N VAL A 174 -6.27 3.07 -20.66
CA VAL A 174 -7.73 3.08 -20.86
C VAL A 174 -8.40 1.84 -20.25
N LYS A 175 -7.76 0.67 -20.31
CA LYS A 175 -8.26 -0.55 -19.64
C LYS A 175 -8.15 -0.44 -18.12
N ILE A 176 -6.98 -0.01 -17.62
CA ILE A 176 -6.72 0.23 -16.19
C ILE A 176 -7.74 1.20 -15.60
N ARG A 177 -8.10 2.25 -16.34
CA ARG A 177 -9.16 3.17 -15.93
C ARG A 177 -10.47 2.47 -15.61
N GLU A 178 -10.91 1.53 -16.44
CA GLU A 178 -12.18 0.83 -16.22
C GLU A 178 -12.15 -0.04 -14.95
N CYS A 179 -10.97 -0.50 -14.53
CA CYS A 179 -10.76 -1.17 -13.25
C CYS A 179 -11.11 -0.23 -12.07
N CYS A 180 -10.80 1.07 -12.18
CA CYS A 180 -11.12 2.08 -11.17
C CYS A 180 -12.57 2.62 -11.25
N LYS A 181 -13.45 2.10 -12.11
CA LYS A 181 -14.82 2.63 -12.32
C LYS A 181 -15.66 2.69 -11.05
N GLY A 182 -15.55 1.68 -10.18
CA GLY A 182 -16.25 1.65 -8.88
C GLY A 182 -15.85 2.79 -7.95
N ALA A 183 -14.61 3.28 -8.07
CA ALA A 183 -14.08 4.44 -7.35
C ALA A 183 -14.23 5.74 -8.16
N LYS A 184 -15.12 5.79 -9.15
CA LYS A 184 -15.31 6.92 -10.07
C LYS A 184 -14.00 7.29 -10.80
N TYR A 185 -13.27 6.27 -11.25
CA TYR A 185 -12.00 6.39 -11.97
C TYR A 185 -10.88 7.06 -11.16
N HIS A 186 -10.97 7.00 -9.84
CA HIS A 186 -9.91 7.47 -8.94
C HIS A 186 -9.13 6.29 -8.35
N THR A 187 -7.83 6.47 -8.20
CA THR A 187 -6.96 5.66 -7.34
C THR A 187 -6.31 6.57 -6.29
N TYR A 188 -5.94 5.98 -5.16
CA TYR A 188 -5.14 6.64 -4.13
C TYR A 188 -3.72 6.08 -4.05
N LEU A 189 -3.37 5.10 -4.90
CA LEU A 189 -2.09 4.40 -4.87
C LEU A 189 -1.79 3.88 -3.47
N ALA A 190 -2.82 3.33 -2.80
CA ALA A 190 -2.76 3.05 -1.38
C ALA A 190 -1.69 2.00 -1.06
N ASP A 191 -1.57 0.99 -1.94
CA ASP A 191 -0.58 -0.06 -1.82
C ASP A 191 0.85 0.41 -2.03
N MET A 192 1.07 1.34 -2.96
CA MET A 192 2.40 1.93 -3.18
C MET A 192 2.84 2.70 -1.94
N LEU A 193 1.94 3.53 -1.41
CA LEU A 193 2.19 4.31 -0.19
C LEU A 193 2.42 3.39 1.02
N ALA A 194 1.64 2.31 1.13
CA ALA A 194 1.77 1.35 2.22
C ALA A 194 3.08 0.57 2.16
N PHE A 195 3.52 0.17 0.97
CA PHE A 195 4.83 -0.46 0.79
C PHE A 195 5.97 0.49 1.16
N LEU A 196 5.88 1.77 0.82
CA LEU A 196 6.88 2.76 1.24
C LEU A 196 6.91 2.96 2.77
N TYR A 197 5.77 2.91 3.44
CA TYR A 197 5.74 2.85 4.92
C TYR A 197 6.34 1.54 5.44
N GLN A 198 6.15 0.41 4.77
CA GLN A 198 6.73 -0.87 5.17
C GLN A 198 8.26 -0.82 5.21
N LEU A 199 8.91 -0.07 4.30
CA LEU A 199 10.36 0.19 4.34
C LEU A 199 10.82 0.80 5.67
N LYS A 200 9.92 1.49 6.39
CA LYS A 200 10.19 2.21 7.64
C LYS A 200 9.91 1.39 8.90
N CYS A 201 9.26 0.23 8.80
CA CYS A 201 8.80 -0.53 9.97
C CYS A 201 9.97 -1.07 10.83
N ASN A 202 11.05 -1.52 10.18
CA ASN A 202 12.22 -2.09 10.85
C ASN A 202 13.43 -1.13 10.89
N GLU A 203 13.27 0.13 10.44
CA GLU A 203 14.32 1.15 10.54
C GLU A 203 14.51 1.59 12.01
N LYS A 204 15.75 1.91 12.41
CA LYS A 204 16.06 2.39 13.78
C LYS A 204 15.26 3.64 14.18
N GLU A 205 14.84 4.43 13.20
CA GLU A 205 14.12 5.69 13.38
C GLU A 205 12.62 5.57 13.10
N PHE A 206 12.04 4.35 13.13
CA PHE A 206 10.60 4.13 12.90
C PHE A 206 9.70 5.01 13.79
N SER A 207 10.18 5.39 14.98
CA SER A 207 9.47 6.26 15.92
C SER A 207 9.29 7.70 15.41
N THR A 208 10.03 8.13 14.38
CA THR A 208 9.80 9.40 13.68
C THR A 208 8.61 9.30 12.73
N THR A 209 8.39 8.12 12.15
CA THR A 209 7.35 7.82 11.16
C THR A 209 6.02 7.40 11.79
N PHE A 210 6.08 6.65 12.90
CA PHE A 210 4.90 6.04 13.51
C PHE A 210 4.69 6.50 14.95
N SER A 211 3.43 6.60 15.36
CA SER A 211 3.00 6.80 16.75
C SER A 211 2.27 5.57 17.28
N PRO A 212 2.55 5.12 18.52
CA PRO A 212 1.85 3.99 19.11
C PRO A 212 0.42 4.38 19.51
N GLU A 213 -0.52 3.49 19.22
CA GLU A 213 -1.90 3.53 19.68
C GLU A 213 -2.31 2.20 20.29
N TYR A 214 -2.78 2.21 21.54
CA TYR A 214 -3.33 1.01 22.17
C TYR A 214 -4.82 0.90 21.85
N ARG A 215 -5.21 -0.16 21.11
CA ARG A 215 -6.59 -0.38 20.67
C ARG A 215 -7.05 -1.81 20.96
N VAL A 216 -8.33 -1.96 21.27
CA VAL A 216 -9.00 -3.26 21.40
C VAL A 216 -9.89 -3.47 20.18
N PRO A 217 -9.68 -4.56 19.41
CA PRO A 217 -10.61 -4.99 18.38
C PRO A 217 -11.97 -5.31 19.03
N GLN A 218 -13.04 -4.68 18.56
CA GLN A 218 -14.39 -4.85 19.07
C GLN A 218 -15.33 -5.09 17.90
N VAL A 219 -16.18 -6.09 18.05
CA VAL A 219 -17.22 -6.40 17.07
C VAL A 219 -18.51 -5.71 17.51
N ASP A 220 -18.99 -4.79 16.68
CA ASP A 220 -20.28 -4.14 16.86
C ASP A 220 -21.25 -4.60 15.79
N ASN A 221 -22.50 -4.84 16.18
CA ASN A 221 -23.58 -5.11 15.24
C ASN A 221 -24.29 -3.81 14.88
N ASP A 222 -24.34 -3.46 13.59
CA ASP A 222 -25.01 -2.24 13.11
C ASP A 222 -26.54 -2.39 12.93
N GLY A 223 -27.10 -3.49 13.43
CA GLY A 223 -28.48 -3.92 13.24
C GLY A 223 -28.68 -4.84 12.02
N THR A 224 -27.72 -4.89 11.09
CA THR A 224 -27.76 -5.73 9.89
C THR A 224 -26.59 -6.71 9.84
N LYS A 225 -25.40 -6.26 10.24
CA LYS A 225 -24.17 -7.05 10.17
C LYS A 225 -23.19 -6.65 11.26
N ASP A 226 -22.32 -7.60 11.56
CA ASP A 226 -21.17 -7.37 12.42
C ASP A 226 -20.11 -6.52 11.69
N GLN A 227 -19.45 -5.64 12.44
CA GLN A 227 -18.41 -4.75 11.96
C GLN A 227 -17.26 -4.70 12.98
N LEU A 228 -16.02 -4.77 12.48
CA LEU A 228 -14.83 -4.69 13.33
C LEU A 228 -14.39 -3.23 13.50
N TYR A 229 -14.39 -2.78 14.75
CA TYR A 229 -13.91 -1.48 15.20
C TYR A 229 -12.71 -1.63 16.13
N PHE A 230 -11.97 -0.54 16.35
CA PHE A 230 -10.73 -0.49 17.12
C PHE A 230 -10.83 0.60 18.19
N ASN A 231 -11.40 0.24 19.34
CA ASN A 231 -11.70 1.20 20.40
C ASN A 231 -10.49 1.42 21.32
N ARG A 232 -10.35 2.65 21.83
CA ARG A 232 -9.38 2.94 22.90
C ARG A 232 -9.89 2.32 24.19
N SER A 233 -9.05 1.57 24.88
CA SER A 233 -9.41 0.91 26.14
C SER A 233 -8.21 0.83 27.06
N MET A 234 -8.47 0.65 28.36
CA MET A 234 -7.46 0.33 29.38
C MET A 234 -7.45 -1.17 29.73
N GLY A 235 -8.30 -1.98 29.07
CA GLY A 235 -8.37 -3.42 29.29
C GLY A 235 -7.16 -4.16 28.73
N SER A 236 -6.90 -5.38 29.23
CA SER A 236 -5.69 -6.17 28.91
C SER A 236 -5.72 -6.90 27.56
N SER A 237 -6.82 -6.82 26.81
CA SER A 237 -7.02 -7.52 25.54
C SER A 237 -6.72 -6.67 24.31
N GLY A 238 -6.06 -5.52 24.48
CA GLY A 238 -5.69 -4.64 23.38
C GLY A 238 -4.31 -4.95 22.82
N HIS A 239 -4.08 -4.42 21.62
CA HIS A 239 -2.81 -4.50 20.91
C HIS A 239 -2.24 -3.10 20.72
N VAL A 240 -0.91 -3.03 20.64
CA VAL A 240 -0.21 -1.79 20.25
C VAL A 240 -0.14 -1.76 18.73
N PHE A 241 -0.74 -0.72 18.15
CA PHE A 241 -0.67 -0.42 16.73
C PHE A 241 0.26 0.76 16.49
N MET A 242 1.23 0.62 15.60
CA MET A 242 2.09 1.72 15.15
C MET A 242 1.42 2.39 13.94
N CYS A 243 0.78 3.53 14.17
CA CYS A 243 0.03 4.27 13.15
C CYS A 243 0.91 5.35 12.51
N PRO A 244 0.76 5.65 11.21
CA PRO A 244 1.50 6.73 10.55
C PRO A 244 1.21 8.08 11.21
N LYS A 245 2.26 8.90 11.39
CA LYS A 245 2.09 10.26 11.91
C LYS A 245 1.68 11.23 10.81
N TRP A 246 1.09 12.36 11.19
CA TRP A 246 0.73 13.39 10.23
C TRP A 246 1.95 13.97 9.53
N GLU A 247 3.02 14.21 10.29
CA GLU A 247 4.29 14.74 9.80
C GLU A 247 5.06 13.80 8.87
N SER A 248 4.80 12.50 8.89
CA SER A 248 5.48 11.55 7.99
C SER A 248 4.89 11.50 6.59
N VAL A 249 3.63 11.93 6.43
CA VAL A 249 2.88 11.79 5.17
C VAL A 249 3.59 12.49 4.01
N SER A 250 4.06 13.71 4.20
CA SER A 250 4.75 14.46 3.14
C SER A 250 6.03 13.77 2.70
N GLY A 251 6.76 13.15 3.64
CA GLY A 251 7.97 12.38 3.33
C GLY A 251 7.65 11.15 2.49
N ILE A 252 6.58 10.42 2.81
CA ILE A 252 6.18 9.25 2.02
C ILE A 252 5.69 9.62 0.61
N TYR A 253 5.04 10.76 0.41
CA TYR A 253 4.75 11.23 -0.95
C TYR A 253 6.01 11.66 -1.70
N GLN A 254 7.03 12.19 -1.02
CA GLN A 254 8.33 12.43 -1.64
C GLN A 254 8.98 11.11 -2.07
N ASP A 255 9.04 10.13 -1.17
CA ASP A 255 9.54 8.78 -1.46
C ASP A 255 8.78 8.15 -2.64
N LEU A 256 7.46 8.37 -2.75
CA LEU A 256 6.66 7.90 -3.89
C LEU A 256 7.18 8.47 -5.22
N TYR A 257 7.38 9.78 -5.29
CA TYR A 257 7.89 10.43 -6.52
C TYR A 257 9.32 10.01 -6.85
N GLU A 258 10.17 9.82 -5.84
CA GLU A 258 11.51 9.28 -6.03
C GLU A 258 11.45 7.85 -6.57
N ALA A 259 10.61 6.99 -5.99
CA ALA A 259 10.44 5.61 -6.39
C ALA A 259 9.99 5.46 -7.85
N VAL A 260 9.08 6.32 -8.32
CA VAL A 260 8.59 6.29 -9.71
C VAL A 260 9.41 7.15 -10.68
N SER A 261 10.33 8.00 -10.21
CA SER A 261 11.18 8.80 -11.10
C SER A 261 11.99 7.92 -12.06
N LEU A 262 12.42 8.44 -13.20
CA LEU A 262 13.26 7.66 -14.13
C LEU A 262 14.70 7.49 -13.64
N GLU A 263 15.16 8.46 -12.85
CA GLU A 263 16.52 8.53 -12.30
C GLU A 263 16.71 7.54 -11.15
N GLU A 264 17.94 7.09 -10.97
CA GLU A 264 18.36 6.35 -9.78
C GLU A 264 18.45 7.27 -8.57
N ASN A 265 18.03 6.78 -7.40
CA ASN A 265 18.04 7.56 -6.16
C ASN A 265 18.04 6.64 -4.92
N ASP A 266 18.20 7.26 -3.75
CA ASP A 266 18.26 6.55 -2.47
C ASP A 266 17.00 5.74 -2.16
N THR A 267 15.82 6.21 -2.58
CA THR A 267 14.56 5.50 -2.33
C THR A 267 14.49 4.20 -3.13
N LYS A 268 14.89 4.20 -4.41
CA LYS A 268 15.00 2.95 -5.19
C LYS A 268 16.03 1.99 -4.61
N ALA A 269 17.17 2.50 -4.14
CA ALA A 269 18.17 1.69 -3.45
C ALA A 269 17.61 1.03 -2.17
N LYS A 270 16.78 1.75 -1.39
CA LYS A 270 16.08 1.21 -0.22
C LYS A 270 15.05 0.15 -0.61
N ILE A 271 14.27 0.35 -1.68
CA ILE A 271 13.32 -0.65 -2.18
C ILE A 271 14.05 -1.96 -2.54
N ARG A 272 15.14 -1.87 -3.33
CA ARG A 272 15.93 -3.06 -3.69
C ARG A 272 16.52 -3.76 -2.48
N LYS A 273 17.06 -2.99 -1.52
CA LYS A 273 17.61 -3.53 -0.28
C LYS A 273 16.52 -4.26 0.52
N HIS A 274 15.36 -3.63 0.70
CA HIS A 274 14.23 -4.20 1.43
C HIS A 274 13.77 -5.53 0.84
N LEU A 275 13.62 -5.61 -0.48
CA LEU A 275 13.22 -6.83 -1.17
C LEU A 275 14.28 -7.94 -1.11
N LYS A 276 15.56 -7.60 -0.94
CA LYS A 276 16.63 -8.59 -0.76
C LYS A 276 16.75 -9.10 0.68
N GLU A 277 16.48 -8.23 1.65
CA GLU A 277 16.64 -8.54 3.06
C GLU A 277 15.39 -9.17 3.70
N ASN A 278 14.23 -9.08 3.02
CA ASN A 278 12.95 -9.53 3.56
C ASN A 278 12.27 -10.58 2.67
N ASP A 279 11.62 -11.55 3.32
CA ASP A 279 10.58 -12.40 2.75
C ASP A 279 9.21 -11.81 3.15
N ILE A 280 8.48 -11.29 2.16
CA ILE A 280 7.23 -10.60 2.37
C ILE A 280 6.10 -11.48 1.85
N GLN A 281 5.25 -11.95 2.77
CA GLN A 281 4.03 -12.70 2.48
C GLN A 281 2.85 -11.73 2.52
N ARG A 282 2.34 -11.36 1.35
CA ARG A 282 1.29 -10.35 1.18
C ARG A 282 -0.05 -10.99 0.83
N TRP A 283 -1.06 -10.84 1.68
CA TRP A 283 -2.44 -11.19 1.36
C TRP A 283 -3.11 -10.03 0.63
N THR A 284 -3.53 -10.28 -0.61
CA THR A 284 -4.11 -9.26 -1.47
C THR A 284 -5.37 -9.79 -2.16
N ASP A 285 -6.26 -8.89 -2.58
CA ASP A 285 -7.35 -9.15 -3.52
C ASP A 285 -6.98 -8.89 -4.99
N PHE A 286 -5.66 -8.97 -5.28
CA PHE A 286 -5.07 -8.78 -6.58
C PHE A 286 -5.82 -9.56 -7.65
N SER A 287 -6.52 -8.80 -8.48
CA SER A 287 -7.18 -9.27 -9.68
C SER A 287 -6.88 -8.28 -10.79
N ALA A 288 -7.12 -8.63 -12.05
CA ALA A 288 -6.96 -7.67 -13.15
C ALA A 288 -7.79 -6.38 -13.02
N ASN A 289 -8.73 -6.31 -12.07
CA ASN A 289 -9.50 -5.10 -11.78
C ASN A 289 -8.95 -4.29 -10.60
N ASP A 290 -7.83 -4.69 -9.97
CA ASP A 290 -7.12 -3.85 -9.03
C ASP A 290 -5.86 -3.26 -9.67
N THR A 291 -5.73 -1.95 -9.55
CA THR A 291 -4.62 -1.17 -10.12
C THR A 291 -3.53 -0.92 -9.08
N ASP A 292 -3.87 -0.91 -7.80
CA ASP A 292 -2.97 -0.45 -6.74
C ASP A 292 -1.84 -1.47 -6.49
N ASP A 293 -2.14 -2.76 -6.41
CA ASP A 293 -1.13 -3.83 -6.35
C ASP A 293 -0.24 -3.87 -7.59
N ALA A 294 -0.83 -3.77 -8.79
CA ALA A 294 -0.07 -3.81 -10.04
C ALA A 294 0.93 -2.66 -10.10
N PHE A 295 0.49 -1.45 -9.75
CA PHE A 295 1.36 -0.27 -9.72
C PHE A 295 2.44 -0.40 -8.63
N THR A 296 2.13 -1.08 -7.52
CA THR A 296 3.10 -1.38 -6.46
C THR A 296 4.18 -2.34 -6.95
N ILE A 297 3.82 -3.42 -7.62
CA ILE A 297 4.80 -4.36 -8.19
C ILE A 297 5.59 -3.70 -9.32
N LEU A 298 4.95 -2.88 -10.15
CA LEU A 298 5.65 -2.08 -11.18
C LEU A 298 6.66 -1.11 -10.56
N MET A 299 6.33 -0.46 -9.44
CA MET A 299 7.26 0.40 -8.70
C MET A 299 8.47 -0.39 -8.19
N MET A 300 8.23 -1.61 -7.66
CA MET A 300 9.31 -2.51 -7.24
C MET A 300 10.22 -2.90 -8.41
N ILE A 301 9.64 -3.33 -9.54
CA ILE A 301 10.37 -3.65 -10.78
C ILE A 301 11.18 -2.43 -11.26
N HIS A 302 10.56 -1.26 -11.24
CA HIS A 302 11.18 -0.01 -11.70
C HIS A 302 12.38 0.41 -10.85
N ALA A 303 12.41 0.03 -9.57
CA ALA A 303 13.58 0.20 -8.73
C ALA A 303 14.79 -0.63 -9.21
N PHE A 304 14.58 -1.73 -9.95
CA PHE A 304 15.65 -2.53 -10.57
C PHE A 304 15.96 -2.11 -12.01
N ASN A 305 15.16 -1.25 -12.63
CA ASN A 305 15.29 -0.84 -14.03
C ASN A 305 15.76 0.63 -14.20
N GLY A 306 16.17 1.31 -13.12
CA GLY A 306 16.46 2.75 -13.11
C GLY A 306 17.60 3.20 -14.04
N LEU A 307 17.55 4.45 -14.50
CA LEU A 307 18.64 5.14 -15.19
C LEU A 307 19.61 5.74 -14.16
N VAL A 308 20.83 5.23 -14.10
CA VAL A 308 21.96 5.78 -13.35
C VAL A 308 22.71 6.75 -14.25
N ASP A 309 22.53 8.06 -14.10
CA ASP A 309 23.36 9.14 -14.69
C ASP A 309 23.67 9.11 -16.22
N GLU A 310 23.67 10.30 -16.82
CA GLU A 310 24.34 10.49 -18.12
C GLU A 310 25.86 10.42 -17.94
N ARG A 311 26.53 9.41 -18.49
CA ARG A 311 27.99 9.50 -18.67
C ARG A 311 28.26 10.24 -19.98
N ASN A 312 28.88 11.41 -19.88
CA ASN A 312 29.50 12.08 -21.02
C ASN A 312 30.85 11.44 -21.35
N GLU A 313 30.82 10.19 -21.82
CA GLU A 313 31.98 9.57 -22.45
C GLU A 313 31.84 9.76 -23.98
N HIS A 314 32.82 10.43 -24.61
CA HIS A 314 32.89 10.62 -26.07
C HIS A 314 31.88 11.59 -26.71
N GLY A 315 31.19 12.43 -25.94
CA GLY A 315 30.27 13.45 -26.48
C GLY A 315 28.89 12.94 -26.87
N CYS A 316 28.53 11.73 -26.42
CA CYS A 316 27.18 11.19 -26.44
C CYS A 316 26.75 10.88 -25.00
N ALA A 317 25.54 11.30 -24.62
CA ALA A 317 24.93 10.88 -23.37
C ALA A 317 24.45 9.44 -23.54
N GLU A 318 25.18 8.48 -22.99
CA GLU A 318 24.67 7.13 -22.78
C GLU A 318 24.10 7.06 -21.36
N GLY A 319 22.80 6.80 -21.24
CA GLY A 319 22.19 6.51 -19.94
C GLY A 319 22.75 5.19 -19.43
N VAL A 320 23.43 5.20 -18.29
CA VAL A 320 23.83 3.94 -17.64
C VAL A 320 22.59 3.41 -16.93
N TYR A 321 22.29 2.12 -17.08
CA TYR A 321 21.17 1.50 -16.36
C TYR A 321 21.70 0.91 -15.05
N TYR A 322 20.90 0.92 -13.98
CA TYR A 322 21.16 -0.01 -12.87
C TYR A 322 21.21 -1.39 -13.49
N TYR A 323 22.31 -2.11 -13.28
CA TYR A 323 22.51 -3.43 -13.85
C TYR A 323 22.26 -4.47 -12.75
N PRO A 324 21.12 -5.19 -12.78
CA PRO A 324 20.80 -6.20 -11.78
C PRO A 324 21.92 -7.25 -11.71
N ASN A 325 22.42 -7.49 -10.50
CA ASN A 325 23.30 -8.63 -10.26
C ASN A 325 22.47 -9.94 -10.21
N GLU A 326 23.11 -11.10 -10.04
CA GLU A 326 22.40 -12.39 -10.05
C GLU A 326 21.36 -12.53 -8.92
N GLU A 327 21.60 -11.94 -7.75
CA GLU A 327 20.62 -11.94 -6.64
C GLU A 327 19.41 -11.04 -6.97
N ASP A 328 19.68 -9.87 -7.55
CA ASP A 328 18.64 -8.93 -7.99
C ASP A 328 17.75 -9.57 -9.07
N LYS A 329 18.33 -10.33 -10.01
CA LYS A 329 17.58 -11.03 -11.05
C LYS A 329 16.57 -12.02 -10.48
N VAL A 330 16.95 -12.77 -9.43
CA VAL A 330 16.02 -13.72 -8.77
C VAL A 330 14.81 -13.00 -8.19
N VAL A 331 15.00 -11.82 -7.59
CA VAL A 331 13.90 -11.01 -7.07
C VAL A 331 13.07 -10.43 -8.23
N LEU A 332 13.73 -9.90 -9.25
CA LEU A 332 13.08 -9.28 -10.41
C LEU A 332 12.22 -10.27 -11.20
N ASP A 333 12.71 -11.49 -11.41
CA ASP A 333 11.98 -12.55 -12.12
C ASP A 333 10.68 -12.89 -11.38
N LYS A 334 10.73 -13.07 -10.04
CA LYS A 334 9.52 -13.30 -9.21
C LYS A 334 8.52 -12.15 -9.29
N LEU A 335 8.99 -10.90 -9.33
CA LEU A 335 8.11 -9.74 -9.48
C LEU A 335 7.44 -9.73 -10.86
N HIS A 336 8.16 -10.12 -11.91
CA HIS A 336 7.59 -10.26 -13.25
C HIS A 336 6.58 -11.40 -13.34
N GLU A 337 6.87 -12.57 -12.76
CA GLU A 337 5.94 -13.70 -12.65
C GLU A 337 4.64 -13.26 -11.95
N SER A 338 4.74 -12.48 -10.87
CA SER A 338 3.58 -11.96 -10.13
C SER A 338 2.69 -11.01 -10.95
N LEU A 339 3.20 -10.44 -12.05
CA LEU A 339 2.44 -9.56 -12.95
C LEU A 339 1.94 -10.25 -14.22
N GLU A 340 2.35 -11.48 -14.51
CA GLU A 340 2.07 -12.13 -15.80
C GLU A 340 0.56 -12.22 -16.07
N ASP A 341 -0.20 -12.71 -15.09
CA ASP A 341 -1.66 -12.82 -15.18
C ASP A 341 -2.32 -11.46 -15.40
N TRP A 342 -1.86 -10.41 -14.71
CA TRP A 342 -2.39 -9.05 -14.88
C TRP A 342 -2.06 -8.47 -16.26
N ARG A 343 -0.81 -8.61 -16.72
CA ARG A 343 -0.37 -8.18 -18.06
C ARG A 343 -1.13 -8.88 -19.18
N SER A 344 -1.47 -10.15 -19.00
CA SER A 344 -2.24 -10.92 -19.99
C SER A 344 -3.68 -10.41 -20.18
N GLN A 345 -4.18 -9.63 -19.23
CA GLN A 345 -5.56 -9.09 -19.21
C GLN A 345 -5.62 -7.63 -19.67
N LEU A 346 -4.46 -6.97 -19.80
CA LEU A 346 -4.30 -5.64 -20.41
C LEU A 346 -4.24 -5.70 -21.93
#